data_AF-A0A2E4KAH2-F1
#
_entry.id   AF-A0A2E4KAH2-F1
#
_cell.length_a   1.000
_cell.length_b   1.000
_cell.length_c   1.000
_cell.angle_alpha   90.00
_cell.angle_beta   90.00
_cell.angle_gamma   90.00
#
_symmetry.space_group_name_H-M   'P 1'
#
loop_
_entity.id
_entity.type
_entity.pdbx_description
1 polymer ?
#
loop_
_entity_poly.entity_id
_entity_poly.type
_entity_poly.pdbx_seq_one_letter_code
_entity_poly.pdbx_strand_id
1 'polypeptide(L)' 'MKKLLMEKLLKNIRNVVVELTYTALTILALGVVVQLLIDEPLLGWDPVGNINEAGNAFIGIIAIGALYLLFIRKRNS' A
#
# COMPACT_ATOMS: atom_id res chain seq x y z
N MET A 1 -6.43 -32.42 -13.30
CA MET A 1 -6.76 -32.18 -11.87
C MET A 1 -5.72 -31.32 -11.15
N LYS A 2 -4.42 -31.68 -11.15
CA LYS A 2 -3.35 -30.89 -10.48
C LYS A 2 -3.21 -29.43 -10.97
N LYS A 3 -3.38 -29.17 -12.27
CA LYS A 3 -3.29 -27.81 -12.85
C LYS A 3 -4.35 -26.85 -12.29
N LEU A 4 -5.60 -27.31 -12.16
CA LEU A 4 -6.71 -26.52 -11.62
C LEU A 4 -6.49 -26.18 -10.12
N LEU A 5 -5.89 -27.11 -9.37
CA LEU A 5 -5.54 -26.88 -7.96
C LEU A 5 -4.50 -25.76 -7.85
N MET A 6 -3.48 -25.77 -8.71
CA MET A 6 -2.41 -24.79 -8.65
C MET A 6 -2.86 -23.37 -9.03
N GLU A 7 -3.76 -23.25 -10.01
CA GLU A 7 -4.38 -21.98 -10.37
C GLU A 7 -5.25 -21.41 -9.23
N LYS A 8 -5.99 -22.27 -8.52
CA LYS A 8 -6.77 -21.87 -7.33
C LYS A 8 -5.88 -21.38 -6.19
N LEU A 9 -4.77 -22.09 -5.91
CA LEU A 9 -3.82 -21.68 -4.88
C LEU A 9 -3.20 -20.32 -5.20
N LEU A 10 -2.77 -20.11 -6.46
CA LEU A 10 -2.23 -18.83 -6.91
C LEU A 10 -3.23 -17.69 -6.74
N LYS A 11 -4.50 -17.94 -7.09
CA LYS A 11 -5.58 -16.95 -6.94
C LYS A 11 -5.84 -16.60 -5.49
N ASN A 12 -5.83 -17.59 -4.58
CA ASN A 12 -6.02 -17.36 -3.16
C ASN A 12 -4.85 -16.58 -2.55
N ILE A 13 -3.61 -16.93 -2.88
CA ILE A 13 -2.42 -16.19 -2.42
C ILE A 13 -2.50 -14.74 -2.90
N ARG A 14 -2.83 -14.52 -4.18
CA ARG A 14 -3.01 -13.17 -4.73
C ARG A 14 -4.05 -12.38 -3.93
N ASN A 15 -5.21 -12.98 -3.65
CA ASN A 15 -6.27 -12.31 -2.89
C ASN A 15 -5.80 -11.94 -1.49
N VAL A 16 -5.14 -12.86 -0.78
CA VAL A 16 -4.59 -12.62 0.56
C VAL A 16 -3.54 -11.51 0.54
N VAL A 17 -2.60 -11.53 -0.41
CA VAL A 17 -1.58 -10.47 -0.55
C VAL A 17 -2.24 -9.12 -0.81
N VAL A 18 -3.27 -9.08 -1.66
CA VAL A 18 -4.01 -7.85 -1.96
C VAL A 18 -4.72 -7.32 -0.71
N GLU A 19 -5.46 -8.16 0.01
CA GLU A 19 -6.16 -7.77 1.24
C GLU A 19 -5.21 -7.32 2.35
N LEU A 20 -4.10 -8.04 2.55
CA LEU A 20 -3.06 -7.65 3.50
C LEU A 20 -2.43 -6.32 3.12
N THR A 21 -2.19 -6.08 1.83
CA THR A 21 -1.65 -4.80 1.34
C THR A 21 -2.61 -3.66 1.64
N TYR A 22 -3.91 -3.82 1.37
CA TYR A 22 -4.92 -2.80 1.72
C TYR A 22 -4.98 -2.53 3.22
N THR A 23 -4.90 -3.59 4.03
CA THR A 23 -4.92 -3.47 5.50
C THR A 23 -3.68 -2.73 6.00
N ALA A 24 -2.50 -3.10 5.50
CA ALA A 24 -1.23 -2.46 5.84
C ALA A 24 -1.22 -0.99 5.42
N LEU A 25 -1.73 -0.65 4.23
CA LEU A 25 -1.89 0.74 3.77
C LEU A 25 -2.81 1.53 4.70
N THR A 26 -3.90 0.93 5.17
CA THR A 26 -4.85 1.58 6.08
C THR A 26 -4.21 1.86 7.44
N ILE A 27 -3.46 0.89 7.99
CA ILE A 27 -2.71 1.05 9.24
C ILE A 27 -1.63 2.12 9.07
N LEU A 28 -0.88 2.11 7.96
CA LEU A 28 0.13 3.11 7.66
C LEU A 28 -0.47 4.51 7.57
N ALA A 29 -1.59 4.67 6.85
CA ALA A 29 -2.28 5.95 6.73
C ALA A 29 -2.79 6.46 8.10
N LEU A 30 -3.36 5.58 8.92
CA LEU A 30 -3.77 5.92 10.28
C LEU A 30 -2.56 6.36 11.12
N GLY A 31 -1.46 5.60 11.07
CA GLY A 31 -0.24 5.90 11.80
C GLY A 31 0.34 7.26 11.42
N VAL A 32 0.40 7.57 10.12
CA VAL A 32 0.83 8.89 9.62
C VAL A 32 -0.06 10.00 10.16
N VAL A 33 -1.39 9.87 10.05
CA VAL A 33 -2.33 10.91 10.51
C VAL A 33 -2.21 11.12 12.02
N VAL A 34 -2.21 10.05 12.81
CA VAL A 34 -2.14 10.14 14.27
C VAL A 34 -0.80 10.74 14.70
N GLN A 35 0.31 10.32 14.07
CA GLN A 35 1.63 10.87 14.37
C GLN A 35 1.69 12.38 14.04
N LEU A 36 1.14 12.81 12.90
CA LEU A 36 1.08 14.24 12.55
C LEU A 36 0.25 15.08 13.54
N LEU A 37 -0.73 14.47 14.22
CA LEU A 37 -1.55 15.16 15.22
C LEU A 37 -0.89 15.25 16.59
N ILE A 38 -0.13 14.22 16.98
CA ILE A 38 0.50 14.12 18.29
C ILE A 38 1.93 14.68 18.29
N ASP A 39 2.56 14.76 17.11
CA ASP A 39 3.94 15.22 16.88
C ASP A 39 5.01 14.39 17.63
N GLU A 40 4.67 13.14 17.98
CA GLU A 40 5.58 12.17 18.60
C GLU A 40 5.44 10.78 17.97
N PRO A 41 6.52 9.97 17.92
CA PRO A 41 6.47 8.59 17.45
C PRO A 41 5.46 7.73 18.23
N LEU A 42 4.69 6.92 17.51
CA LEU A 42 3.64 6.08 18.10
C LEU A 42 4.23 4.75 18.56
N LEU A 43 4.43 4.56 19.86
CA LEU A 43 4.95 3.30 20.42
C LEU A 43 6.29 2.86 19.80
N GLY A 44 7.17 3.81 19.49
CA GLY A 44 8.46 3.56 18.82
C GLY A 44 8.37 3.35 17.31
N TRP A 45 7.18 3.50 16.72
CA TRP A 45 6.97 3.53 15.28
C TRP A 45 6.87 4.98 14.78
N ASP A 46 7.75 5.33 13.84
CA ASP A 46 7.82 6.66 13.20
C ASP A 46 7.52 6.55 11.68
N PRO A 47 6.24 6.34 11.29
CA PRO A 47 5.89 6.26 9.88
C PRO A 47 6.17 7.55 9.09
N VAL A 48 6.03 8.73 9.71
CA VAL A 48 6.30 10.01 9.04
C VAL A 48 7.79 10.18 8.73
N GLY A 49 8.66 9.90 9.71
CA GLY A 49 10.11 9.92 9.57
C GLY A 49 10.59 8.92 8.53
N ASN A 50 10.06 7.70 8.54
CA ASN A 50 10.40 6.68 7.54
C ASN A 50 10.06 7.11 6.10
N ILE A 51 8.90 7.78 5.90
CA ILE A 51 8.50 8.30 4.59
C ILE A 51 9.41 9.44 4.15
N ASN A 52 9.74 10.35 5.07
CA ASN A 52 10.65 11.47 4.81
C ASN A 52 12.07 10.98 4.48
N GLU A 53 12.57 9.98 5.19
CA GLU A 53 13.89 9.37 4.94
C GLU A 53 13.94 8.61 3.61
N ALA A 54 12.85 7.89 3.27
CA ALA A 54 12.71 7.26 1.95
C ALA A 54 12.68 8.29 0.80
N GLY A 55 12.39 9.55 1.11
CA GLY A 55 12.55 10.71 0.24
C GLY A 55 11.76 10.62 -1.06
N ASN A 56 12.28 11.30 -2.09
CA ASN A 56 11.62 11.46 -3.40
C ASN A 56 11.30 10.13 -4.10
N ALA A 57 11.99 9.04 -3.76
CA ALA A 57 11.77 7.73 -4.37
C ALA A 57 10.41 7.14 -3.96
N PHE A 58 10.03 7.24 -2.69
CA PHE A 58 8.76 6.72 -2.19
C PHE A 58 7.57 7.50 -2.76
N ILE A 59 7.66 8.83 -2.73
CA ILE A 59 6.66 9.73 -3.31
C ILE A 59 6.53 9.48 -4.82
N GLY A 60 7.66 9.28 -5.51
CA GLY A 60 7.69 8.97 -6.95
C GLY A 60 6.94 7.69 -7.31
N ILE A 61 7.13 6.61 -6.55
CA ILE A 61 6.42 5.34 -6.78
C ILE A 61 4.91 5.50 -6.56
N ILE A 62 4.50 6.20 -5.50
CA ILE A 62 3.07 6.48 -5.24
C ILE A 62 2.48 7.34 -6.35
N ALA A 63 3.20 8.37 -6.81
CA ALA A 63 2.75 9.24 -7.90
C ALA A 63 2.59 8.46 -9.22
N ILE A 64 3.54 7.59 -9.58
CA ILE A 64 3.43 6.72 -10.76
C ILE A 64 2.23 5.77 -10.62
N GLY A 65 2.03 5.18 -9.44
CA GLY A 65 0.86 4.34 -9.15
C GLY A 65 -0.46 5.10 -9.30
N ALA A 66 -0.56 6.31 -8.76
CA ALA A 66 -1.74 7.16 -8.87
C ALA A 66 -2.02 7.57 -10.33
N LEU A 67 -0.98 7.95 -11.09
CA LEU A 67 -1.09 8.26 -12.51
C LEU A 67 -1.54 7.06 -13.33
N TYR A 68 -1.01 5.88 -13.05
CA TYR A 68 -1.44 4.63 -13.68
C TYR A 68 -2.93 4.32 -13.42
N LEU A 69 -3.39 4.48 -12.18
CA LEU A 69 -4.79 4.30 -11.81
C LEU A 69 -5.71 5.29 -12.52
N LEU A 70 -5.32 6.58 -12.59
CA LEU A 70 -6.06 7.60 -13.33
C LEU A 70 -6.13 7.27 -14.83
N PHE A 71 -5.03 6.79 -15.40
CA PHE A 71 -4.97 6.42 -16.82
C PHE A 71 -5.84 5.21 -17.16
N ILE A 72 -5.86 4.17 -16.31
CA ILE A 72 -6.77 3.03 -16.48
C ILE A 72 -8.23 3.47 -16.36
N ARG A 73 -8.53 4.32 -15.37
CA ARG A 73 -9.89 4.81 -15.15
C ARG A 73 -10.40 5.61 -16.35
N LYS A 74 -9.53 6.38 -17.01
CA LYS A 74 -9.83 7.07 -18.27
C LYS A 74 -10.09 6.13 -19.45
N ARG A 75 -9.38 4.99 -19.53
CA ARG A 75 -9.55 4.01 -20.62
C ARG A 75 -10.87 3.25 -20.54
N ASN A 76 -11.35 3.00 -19.32
CA ASN A 76 -12.56 2.23 -19.06
C ASN A 76 -13.83 3.10 -18.94
N SER A 77 -13.75 4.40 -19.25
CA SER A 77 -14.85 5.38 -19.20
C SER A 77 -15.14 5.95 -20.58
#